data_AF-A0A957KVG0-F1
#
_entry.id   AF-A0A957KVG0-F1
#
_cell.length_a   1.000
_cell.length_b   1.000
_cell.length_c   1.000
_cell.angle_alpha   90.00
_cell.angle_beta   90.00
_cell.angle_gamma   90.00
#
_symmetry.space_group_name_H-M   'P 1'
#
loop_
_entity.id
_entity.type
_entity.pdbx_description
1 polymer ?
#
loop_
_entity_poly.entity_id
_entity_poly.type
_entity_poly.pdbx_seq_one_letter_code
_entity_poly.pdbx_strand_id
1 'polypeptide(L)'
;MPATDAVVALVERFRQHHVAYKHNTYNEEQVRTDFLSPLFKAMGWDVDNKQWYSPRCREVVGEATKSPDYSFRIGGVRKFILEAKKPSINIKKDVSPPYLVRRYAWSAKLPLSILSDFEEFADA
;
A
#
# COMPACT_ATOMS: atom_id res chain seq x y z
N MET A 1 8.94 -21.15 -1.17
CA MET A 1 8.64 -20.60 -2.51
C MET A 1 9.41 -19.30 -2.63
N PRO A 2 10.16 -19.05 -3.72
CA PRO A 2 10.86 -17.78 -3.88
C PRO A 2 9.82 -16.64 -3.95
N ALA A 3 10.15 -15.50 -3.35
CA ALA A 3 9.30 -14.30 -3.30
C ALA A 3 8.73 -13.92 -4.68
N THR A 4 9.49 -14.17 -5.74
CA THR A 4 9.17 -13.85 -7.13
C THR A 4 7.92 -14.58 -7.63
N ASP A 5 7.74 -15.85 -7.31
CA ASP A 5 6.59 -16.64 -7.80
C ASP A 5 5.26 -16.14 -7.21
N ALA A 6 5.28 -15.71 -5.95
CA ALA A 6 4.11 -15.15 -5.29
C ALA A 6 3.69 -13.82 -5.93
N VAL A 7 4.65 -12.96 -6.27
CA VAL A 7 4.38 -11.69 -6.96
C VAL A 7 3.80 -11.94 -8.36
N VAL A 8 4.38 -12.87 -9.13
CA VAL A 8 3.87 -13.22 -10.47
C VAL A 8 2.43 -13.72 -10.40
N ALA A 9 2.11 -14.60 -9.45
CA ALA A 9 0.75 -15.11 -9.27
C ALA A 9 -0.25 -14.00 -8.89
N LEU A 10 0.15 -13.03 -8.07
CA LEU A 10 -0.68 -11.87 -7.71
C LEU A 10 -0.94 -10.97 -8.93
N VAL A 11 0.09 -10.69 -9.73
CA VAL A 11 -0.04 -9.89 -10.96
C VAL A 11 -0.97 -10.57 -11.96
N GLU A 12 -0.82 -11.88 -12.17
CA GLU A 12 -1.70 -12.64 -13.07
C GLU A 12 -3.15 -12.64 -12.58
N ARG A 13 -3.38 -12.84 -11.27
CA ARG A 13 -4.72 -12.79 -10.69
C ARG A 13 -5.37 -11.42 -10.87
N PHE A 14 -4.61 -10.35 -10.65
CA PHE A 14 -5.09 -9.00 -10.85
C PHE A 14 -5.45 -8.74 -12.33
N ARG A 15 -4.59 -9.18 -13.24
CA ARG A 15 -4.78 -9.04 -14.69
C ARG A 15 -6.03 -9.79 -15.18
N GLN A 16 -6.27 -11.00 -14.68
CA GLN A 16 -7.42 -11.82 -15.06
C GLN A 16 -8.77 -11.21 -14.65
N HIS A 17 -8.80 -10.52 -13.51
CA HIS A 17 -10.03 -9.92 -12.97
C HIS A 17 -10.01 -8.38 -13.01
N HIS A 18 -9.13 -7.79 -13.80
CA HIS A 18 -8.90 -6.34 -13.90
C HIS A 18 -10.20 -5.54 -14.11
N VAL A 19 -11.05 -6.00 -15.02
CA VAL A 19 -12.33 -5.36 -15.34
C VAL A 19 -13.27 -5.36 -14.13
N ALA A 20 -13.26 -6.42 -13.31
CA ALA A 20 -14.07 -6.50 -12.10
C ALA A 20 -13.53 -5.57 -11.00
N TYR A 21 -12.21 -5.42 -10.89
CA TYR A 21 -11.58 -4.54 -9.90
C TYR A 21 -11.69 -3.05 -10.23
N LYS A 22 -11.83 -2.69 -11.51
CA LYS A 22 -12.16 -1.31 -11.92
C LYS A 22 -13.62 -0.94 -11.70
N HIS A 23 -14.48 -1.89 -11.34
CA HIS A 23 -15.85 -1.58 -10.98
C HIS A 23 -15.90 -0.88 -9.62
N ASN A 24 -16.80 0.10 -9.45
CA ASN A 24 -16.90 0.91 -8.22
C ASN A 24 -17.29 0.10 -6.96
N THR A 25 -17.60 -1.18 -7.13
CA THR A 25 -17.89 -2.14 -6.06
C THR A 25 -16.62 -2.58 -5.31
N TYR A 26 -15.45 -2.48 -5.94
CA TYR A 26 -14.19 -2.87 -5.32
C TYR A 26 -13.60 -1.70 -4.51
N ASN A 27 -13.44 -1.91 -3.20
CA ASN A 27 -13.04 -0.87 -2.25
C ASN A 27 -11.53 -0.89 -1.92
N GLU A 28 -11.01 0.22 -1.38
CA GLU A 28 -9.60 0.38 -1.01
C GLU A 28 -9.13 -0.72 -0.06
N GLU A 29 -9.97 -1.08 0.92
CA GLU A 29 -9.67 -2.16 1.87
C GLU A 29 -9.54 -3.54 1.22
N GLN A 30 -10.27 -3.80 0.13
CA GLN A 30 -10.18 -5.06 -0.60
C GLN A 30 -8.88 -5.12 -1.40
N VAL A 31 -8.52 -4.05 -2.13
CA VAL A 31 -7.21 -3.94 -2.80
C VAL A 31 -6.07 -4.15 -1.80
N ARG A 32 -6.22 -3.53 -0.62
CA ARG A 32 -5.25 -3.59 0.47
C ARG A 32 -5.05 -5.03 0.96
N THR A 33 -6.14 -5.75 1.19
CA THR A 33 -6.08 -7.10 1.76
C THR A 33 -5.72 -8.16 0.72
N ASP A 34 -6.25 -8.05 -0.49
CA ASP A 34 -6.13 -9.08 -1.54
C ASP A 34 -4.81 -8.95 -2.33
N PHE A 35 -4.26 -7.74 -2.46
CA PHE A 35 -3.13 -7.47 -3.35
C PHE A 35 -1.95 -6.79 -2.66
N LEU A 36 -2.16 -5.65 -1.98
CA LEU A 36 -1.05 -4.93 -1.35
C LEU A 36 -0.43 -5.72 -0.19
N SER A 37 -1.24 -6.25 0.73
CA SER A 37 -0.72 -7.02 1.87
C SER A 37 0.08 -8.25 1.42
N PRO A 38 -0.40 -9.09 0.48
CA PRO A 38 0.38 -10.20 -0.05
C PRO A 38 1.63 -9.77 -0.82
N LEU A 39 1.58 -8.65 -1.56
CA LEU A 39 2.73 -8.10 -2.27
C LEU A 39 3.86 -7.72 -1.29
N PHE A 40 3.54 -6.99 -0.22
CA PHE A 40 4.55 -6.59 0.77
C PHE A 40 5.08 -7.79 1.57
N LYS A 41 4.23 -8.77 1.89
CA LYS A 41 4.67 -10.04 2.49
C LYS A 41 5.63 -10.79 1.58
N ALA A 42 5.35 -10.84 0.27
CA ALA A 42 6.25 -11.45 -0.70
C ALA A 42 7.59 -10.72 -0.80
N MET A 43 7.60 -9.39 -0.68
CA MET A 43 8.83 -8.58 -0.59
C MET A 43 9.58 -8.71 0.75
N GLY A 44 9.06 -9.51 1.69
CA GLY A 44 9.72 -9.79 2.97
C GLY A 44 9.33 -8.86 4.12
N TRP A 45 8.34 -7.98 3.93
CA TRP A 45 7.84 -7.13 5.01
C TRP A 45 6.89 -7.90 5.93
N ASP A 46 7.03 -7.70 7.24
CA ASP A 46 6.14 -8.32 8.21
C ASP A 46 4.84 -7.52 8.41
N VAL A 47 3.91 -7.68 7.46
CA VAL A 47 2.59 -7.04 7.51
C VAL A 47 1.69 -7.61 8.61
N ASP A 48 1.82 -8.91 8.90
CA ASP A 48 0.98 -9.62 9.89
C ASP A 48 1.53 -9.54 11.33
N ASN A 49 2.69 -8.89 11.53
CA ASN A 49 3.42 -8.91 12.80
C ASN A 49 3.71 -10.35 13.30
N LYS A 50 4.08 -11.26 12.39
CA LYS A 50 4.44 -12.66 12.71
C LYS A 50 5.69 -12.77 13.57
N GLN A 51 6.53 -11.73 13.57
CA GLN A 51 7.70 -11.65 14.44
C GLN A 51 7.33 -11.21 15.88
N TRP A 52 6.03 -11.01 16.16
CA TRP A 52 5.50 -10.61 17.48
C TRP A 52 6.15 -9.34 18.03
N TYR A 53 6.57 -8.43 17.15
CA TYR A 53 7.14 -7.17 17.57
C TYR A 53 6.15 -6.36 18.38
N SER A 54 6.66 -5.71 19.42
CA SER A 54 5.89 -4.75 20.21
C SER A 54 5.35 -3.63 19.29
N PRO A 55 4.22 -2.98 19.61
CA PRO A 55 3.62 -1.94 18.78
C PRO A 55 4.57 -0.80 18.34
N ARG A 56 5.65 -0.57 19.11
CA ARG A 56 6.70 0.40 18.81
C ARG A 56 7.74 -0.08 17.77
N CYS A 57 7.94 -1.38 17.64
CA CYS A 57 8.94 -2.00 16.77
C CYS A 57 8.33 -2.66 15.52
N ARG A 58 7.01 -2.60 15.35
CA ARG A 58 6.35 -3.12 14.14
C ARG A 58 6.91 -2.45 12.89
N GLU A 59 7.29 -3.29 11.93
CA GLU A 59 7.79 -2.84 10.63
C GLU A 59 6.68 -2.24 9.78
N VAL A 60 5.48 -2.82 9.83
CA VAL A 60 4.31 -2.30 9.13
C VAL A 60 3.23 -1.98 10.16
N VAL A 61 2.75 -0.72 10.14
CA VAL A 61 1.64 -0.26 10.97
C VAL A 61 0.48 0.13 10.07
N GLY A 62 -0.60 -0.64 10.13
CA GLY A 62 -1.88 -0.37 9.48
C GLY A 62 -2.83 0.44 10.36
N GLU A 63 -3.84 1.03 9.72
CA GLU A 63 -4.51 2.25 10.16
C GLU A 63 -5.14 2.29 11.57
N ALA A 64 -5.03 3.47 12.19
CA ALA A 64 -5.94 4.01 13.19
C ALA A 64 -6.29 5.46 12.80
N THR A 65 -7.55 5.72 12.40
CA THR A 65 -8.37 6.95 12.19
C THR A 65 -7.76 8.26 11.65
N LYS A 66 -6.43 8.40 11.63
CA LYS A 66 -5.61 9.54 11.14
C LYS A 66 -4.22 9.05 10.69
N SER A 67 -4.09 7.76 10.37
CA SER A 67 -2.82 7.14 10.00
C SER A 67 -2.86 6.80 8.52
N PRO A 68 -1.71 6.72 7.84
CA PRO A 68 -1.68 6.17 6.49
C PRO A 68 -2.08 4.71 6.48
N ASP A 69 -2.61 4.22 5.35
CA ASP A 69 -2.99 2.80 5.17
C ASP A 69 -1.87 1.84 5.57
N TYR A 70 -0.63 2.18 5.20
CA TYR A 70 0.57 1.52 5.70
C TYR A 70 1.66 2.51 6.07
N SER A 71 2.25 2.30 7.25
CA SER A 71 3.50 2.95 7.64
C SER A 71 4.61 1.91 7.73
N PHE A 72 5.59 2.03 6.84
CA PHE A 72 6.78 1.17 6.83
C PHE A 72 7.88 1.78 7.70
N ARG A 73 8.40 0.98 8.62
CA ARG A 73 9.37 1.37 9.64
C ARG A 73 10.47 0.33 9.71
N ILE A 74 11.70 0.77 9.97
CA ILE A 74 12.83 -0.11 10.23
C ILE A 74 13.49 0.40 11.51
N GLY A 75 13.61 -0.45 12.52
CA GLY A 75 14.15 -0.06 13.83
C GLY A 75 13.35 1.06 14.52
N GLY A 76 12.02 1.08 14.33
CA GLY A 76 11.13 2.11 14.89
C GLY A 76 11.15 3.46 14.15
N VAL A 77 12.06 3.65 13.19
CA VAL A 77 12.13 4.85 12.34
C VAL A 77 11.29 4.65 11.09
N ARG A 78 10.33 5.54 10.85
CA ARG A 78 9.50 5.54 9.64
C ARG A 78 10.35 5.82 8.40
N LYS A 79 10.22 4.96 7.38
CA LYS A 79 10.97 5.06 6.12
C LYS A 79 10.12 5.56 4.97
N PHE A 80 8.89 5.10 4.85
CA PHE A 80 7.92 5.61 3.89
C PHE A 80 6.51 5.24 4.33
N ILE A 81 5.52 5.83 3.68
CA ILE A 81 4.11 5.49 3.84
C ILE A 81 3.54 5.07 2.50
N LEU A 82 2.52 4.23 2.53
CA LEU A 82 1.73 3.86 1.37
C LEU A 82 0.27 4.14 1.67
N GLU A 83 -0.38 4.84 0.76
CA GLU A 83 -1.82 5.06 0.75
C GLU A 83 -2.45 4.22 -0.38
N ALA A 84 -3.42 3.40 -0.03
CA ALA A 84 -4.13 2.57 -0.99
C ALA A 84 -5.23 3.42 -1.66
N LYS A 85 -5.46 3.18 -2.96
CA LYS A 85 -6.55 3.80 -3.72
C LYS A 85 -7.37 2.74 -4.42
N LYS A 86 -8.57 3.10 -4.84
CA LYS A 86 -9.41 2.21 -5.65
C LYS A 86 -8.81 2.09 -7.06
N PRO A 87 -8.82 0.90 -7.69
CA PRO A 87 -8.29 0.71 -9.05
C PRO A 87 -9.12 1.45 -10.12
N SER A 88 -10.32 1.90 -9.75
CA SER A 88 -11.16 2.75 -10.59
C SER A 88 -10.63 4.19 -10.73
N ILE A 89 -9.71 4.62 -9.87
CA ILE A 89 -9.12 5.96 -9.88
C ILE A 89 -7.79 5.90 -10.62
N ASN A 90 -7.62 6.69 -11.68
CA ASN A 90 -6.32 6.79 -12.34
C ASN A 90 -5.40 7.73 -11.54
N ILE A 91 -4.55 7.17 -10.68
CA ILE A 91 -3.70 7.93 -9.77
C ILE A 91 -2.59 8.73 -10.47
N LYS A 92 -2.21 8.38 -11.71
CA LYS A 92 -1.22 9.13 -12.50
C LYS A 92 -1.78 10.37 -13.19
N LYS A 93 -3.04 10.33 -13.65
CA LYS A 93 -3.69 11.43 -14.38
C LYS A 93 -4.53 12.31 -13.48
N ASP A 94 -5.05 11.76 -12.39
CA ASP A 94 -5.83 12.54 -11.45
C ASP A 94 -4.88 13.34 -10.54
N VAL A 95 -4.97 14.66 -10.64
CA VAL A 95 -4.12 15.61 -9.89
C VAL A 95 -4.61 15.73 -8.44
N SER A 96 -5.86 15.35 -8.16
CA SER A 96 -6.49 15.56 -6.86
C SER A 96 -6.05 14.59 -5.75
N PRO A 97 -5.83 13.27 -5.99
CA PRO A 97 -5.33 12.34 -4.97
C PRO A 97 -3.86 12.60 -4.56
N PRO A 98 -2.90 12.81 -5.50
CA PRO A 98 -1.51 13.08 -5.15
C PRO A 98 -1.34 14.37 -4.35
N TYR A 99 -2.15 15.40 -4.61
CA TYR A 99 -2.03 16.70 -3.96
C TYR A 99 -2.35 16.66 -2.46
N LEU A 100 -3.38 15.90 -2.05
CA LEU A 100 -3.74 15.75 -0.64
C LEU A 100 -2.67 14.98 0.14
N VAL A 101 -2.15 13.90 -0.46
CA VAL A 101 -1.10 13.09 0.15
C VAL A 101 0.23 13.84 0.20
N ARG A 102 0.59 14.59 -0.86
CA ARG A 102 1.75 15.50 -0.88
C ARG A 102 1.72 16.51 0.25
N ARG A 103 0.57 17.16 0.47
CA ARG A 103 0.42 18.15 1.53
C ARG A 103 0.62 17.52 2.90
N TYR A 104 0.10 16.31 3.11
CA TYR A 104 0.27 15.57 4.36
C TYR A 104 1.73 15.12 4.57
N ALA A 105 2.37 14.57 3.52
CA ALA A 105 3.77 14.15 3.55
C ALA A 105 4.72 15.32 3.83
N TRP A 106 4.49 16.46 3.18
CA TRP A 106 5.25 17.69 3.38
C TRP A 106 5.08 18.24 4.81
N SER A 107 3.84 18.35 5.29
CA SER A 107 3.56 18.81 6.66
C SER A 107 4.06 17.85 7.74
N ALA A 108 4.08 16.53 7.47
CA ALA A 108 4.56 15.51 8.39
C ALA A 108 6.07 15.22 8.28
N LYS A 109 6.82 15.96 7.44
CA LYS A 109 8.25 15.75 7.16
C LYS A 109 8.57 14.29 6.80
N LEU A 110 7.69 13.65 6.04
CA LEU A 110 7.88 12.27 5.63
C LEU A 110 8.90 12.22 4.49
N PRO A 111 9.88 11.31 4.54
CA PRO A 111 10.91 11.22 3.51
C PRO A 111 10.39 10.69 2.17
N LEU A 112 9.29 9.90 2.18
CA LEU A 112 8.64 9.39 0.97
C LEU A 112 7.19 8.97 1.27
N SER A 113 6.28 9.34 0.37
CA SER A 113 4.90 8.88 0.37
C SER A 113 4.56 8.28 -0.98
N ILE A 114 3.91 7.10 -0.96
CA ILE A 114 3.57 6.35 -2.16
C ILE A 114 2.05 6.20 -2.21
N LEU A 115 1.48 6.43 -3.39
CA LEU A 115 0.09 6.10 -3.71
C LEU A 115 0.07 4.87 -4.60
N SER A 116 -0.78 3.91 -4.29
CA SER A 116 -0.96 2.75 -5.16
C SER A 116 -2.38 2.19 -5.12
N ASP A 117 -2.86 1.77 -6.28
CA ASP A 117 -4.06 0.97 -6.49
C ASP A 117 -3.71 -0.46 -6.93
N PHE A 118 -2.46 -0.88 -6.72
CA PHE A 118 -1.78 -2.09 -7.23
C PHE A 118 -1.46 -2.08 -8.74
N GLU A 119 -2.26 -1.43 -9.59
CA GLU A 119 -1.97 -1.28 -11.02
C GLU A 119 -0.86 -0.25 -11.28
N GLU A 120 -0.87 0.83 -10.51
CA GLU A 120 0.01 1.97 -10.63
C GLU A 120 0.70 2.28 -9.28
N PHE A 121 1.89 2.85 -9.39
CA PHE A 121 2.60 3.49 -8.28
C PHE A 121 2.87 4.94 -8.66
N ALA A 122 2.53 5.86 -7.76
CA ALA A 122 2.82 7.29 -7.90
C ALA A 122 3.55 7.79 -6.65
N ASP A 123 4.58 8.61 -6.86
CA ASP A 123 5.25 9.34 -5.80
C ASP A 123 4.42 10.58 -5.42
N ALA A 124 4.08 10.67 -4.14
CA ALA A 124 3.54 11.88 -3.54
C ALA A 124 4.67 12.66 -2.89
#